data_AF-A0A3A1WXV3-F1
#
_entry.id   AF-A0A3A1WXV3-F1
#
_cell.length_a   1.000
_cell.length_b   1.000
_cell.length_c   1.000
_cell.angle_alpha   90.00
_cell.angle_beta   90.00
_cell.angle_gamma   90.00
#
_symmetry.space_group_name_H-M   'P 1'
#
loop_
_entity.id
_entity.type
_entity.pdbx_description
1 polymer ?
#
loop_
_entity_poly.entity_id
_entity_poly.type
_entity_poly.pdbx_seq_one_letter_code
_entity_poly.pdbx_strand_id
1 'polypeptide(L)'
;VDIIIQGKNVDESLAADISKISGIKHTELLPAVPMTFKNAKGKTEYAMVAGVNNADQLRNVMHTDLDGVNINKDSVLLPKFNDEGGEPFDLKKGNLSLQAYVEKYSSGETDSNNITPFTGMNTDSSNNDKSITVKQVQFKTYRNIGVYSNNTAFVSKSYFNNYLKPTTHMLLISVDSSKANLIDIAKNIQNVTSSYAEVMATGSVFERAKWESAIDAMMMVLVGLIAVAVVIALIGVANTLSLSVIERTKESATLRAIGMTRGQVRRSLALEAALISLTSTVSGLIVGTAFGWIGSYMVFSVIGKVPFVVDWTIYAVLALIALLAALLSSVLPAHRAVKSSPVVALAED
;
A
#
# COMPACT_ATOMS: atom_id res chain seq x y z
N VAL A 1 15.65 3.08 -0.75
CA VAL A 1 15.37 2.67 0.64
C VAL A 1 13.88 2.58 0.79
N ASP A 2 13.41 1.56 1.50
CA ASP A 2 11.98 1.32 1.65
C ASP A 2 11.40 2.09 2.83
N ILE A 3 12.14 2.11 3.95
CA ILE A 3 11.78 2.80 5.19
C ILE A 3 13.00 3.51 5.77
N ILE A 4 12.76 4.69 6.31
CA ILE A 4 13.74 5.54 6.96
C ILE A 4 13.21 5.88 8.33
N ILE A 5 14.02 5.65 9.36
CA ILE A 5 13.72 6.10 10.71
C ILE A 5 14.82 7.09 11.11
N GLN A 6 14.44 8.31 11.47
CA GLN A 6 15.38 9.36 11.84
C GLN A 6 14.99 9.98 13.17
N GLY A 7 15.97 10.24 14.01
CA GLY A 7 15.73 10.80 15.33
C GLY A 7 16.97 10.84 16.20
N LYS A 8 16.94 11.70 17.23
CA LYS A 8 18.04 11.83 18.19
C LYS A 8 18.25 10.54 18.98
N ASN A 9 17.15 9.89 19.33
CA ASN A 9 17.12 8.64 20.12
C ASN A 9 17.04 7.38 19.26
N VAL A 10 17.44 7.46 17.98
CA VAL A 10 17.63 6.26 17.15
C VAL A 10 18.98 5.65 17.52
N ASP A 11 18.95 4.50 18.19
CA ASP A 11 20.13 3.80 18.69
C ASP A 11 20.22 2.35 18.17
N GLU A 12 21.25 1.63 18.60
CA GLU A 12 21.45 0.22 18.23
C GLU A 12 20.35 -0.70 18.79
N SER A 13 19.73 -0.34 19.91
CA SER A 13 18.63 -1.10 20.51
C SER A 13 17.38 -1.04 19.62
N LEU A 14 16.99 0.17 19.21
CA LEU A 14 15.90 0.37 18.27
C LEU A 14 16.19 -0.34 16.94
N ALA A 15 17.40 -0.22 16.41
CA ALA A 15 17.79 -0.92 15.19
C ALA A 15 17.65 -2.44 15.32
N ALA A 16 18.08 -3.00 16.47
CA ALA A 16 17.95 -4.42 16.75
C ALA A 16 16.48 -4.86 16.86
N ASP A 17 15.62 -4.08 17.52
CA ASP A 17 14.20 -4.40 17.64
C ASP A 17 13.47 -4.33 16.30
N ILE A 18 13.78 -3.33 15.47
CA ILE A 18 13.25 -3.22 14.12
C ILE A 18 13.72 -4.40 13.25
N SER A 19 14.98 -4.84 13.37
CA SER A 19 15.51 -5.96 12.58
C SER A 19 14.81 -7.30 12.85
N LYS A 20 14.15 -7.45 14.02
CA LYS A 20 13.38 -8.65 14.39
C LYS A 20 11.98 -8.70 13.75
N ILE A 21 11.50 -7.58 13.19
CA ILE A 21 10.17 -7.52 12.58
C ILE A 21 10.15 -8.39 11.30
N SER A 22 9.13 -9.23 11.17
CA SER A 22 8.95 -10.06 9.98
C SER A 22 8.83 -9.21 8.72
N GLY A 23 9.56 -9.56 7.66
CA GLY A 23 9.60 -8.80 6.42
C GLY A 23 10.71 -7.75 6.33
N ILE A 24 11.49 -7.52 7.39
CA ILE A 24 12.70 -6.70 7.32
C ILE A 24 13.85 -7.55 6.74
N LYS A 25 14.54 -7.02 5.73
CA LYS A 25 15.63 -7.71 5.05
C LYS A 25 17.00 -7.23 5.51
N HIS A 26 17.23 -5.92 5.46
CA HIS A 26 18.46 -5.29 5.94
C HIS A 26 18.15 -3.99 6.66
N THR A 27 18.98 -3.67 7.66
CA THR A 27 18.91 -2.45 8.45
C THR A 27 20.30 -1.85 8.59
N GLU A 28 20.46 -0.57 8.30
CA GLU A 28 21.75 0.13 8.38
C GLU A 28 21.59 1.41 9.20
N LEU A 29 22.27 1.47 10.36
CA LEU A 29 22.27 2.62 11.25
C LEU A 29 23.43 3.56 10.92
N LEU A 30 23.10 4.81 10.62
CA LEU A 30 24.04 5.82 10.15
C LEU A 30 24.04 7.04 11.08
N PRO A 31 25.21 7.51 11.56
CA PRO A 31 25.32 8.82 12.19
C PRO A 31 25.03 9.91 11.16
N ALA A 32 24.31 10.95 11.56
CA ALA A 32 23.93 12.01 10.66
C ALA A 32 23.99 13.40 11.30
N VAL A 33 24.30 14.41 10.49
CA VAL A 33 24.27 15.82 10.89
C VAL A 33 23.72 16.68 9.74
N PRO A 34 22.84 17.66 10.02
CA PRO A 34 22.37 18.59 9.00
C PRO A 34 23.50 19.57 8.63
N MET A 35 23.75 19.72 7.33
CA MET A 35 24.73 20.67 6.79
C MET A 35 24.11 21.46 5.64
N THR A 36 24.76 22.56 5.28
CA THR A 36 24.41 23.37 4.12
C THR A 36 25.56 23.41 3.12
N PHE A 37 25.23 23.62 1.85
CA PHE A 37 26.22 23.91 0.81
C PHE A 37 25.66 24.97 -0.13
N LYS A 38 26.53 25.61 -0.92
CA LYS A 38 26.11 26.57 -1.93
C LYS A 38 26.10 25.91 -3.30
N ASN A 39 25.01 26.08 -4.04
CA ASN A 39 24.97 25.71 -5.45
C ASN A 39 25.71 26.74 -6.33
N ALA A 40 25.81 26.49 -7.63
CA ALA A 40 26.56 27.32 -8.57
C ALA A 40 26.02 28.75 -8.68
N LYS A 41 24.71 28.91 -8.49
CA LYS A 41 23.99 30.19 -8.42
C LYS A 41 24.18 30.91 -7.08
N GLY A 42 24.88 30.29 -6.11
CA GLY A 42 25.14 30.86 -4.78
C GLY A 42 23.99 30.72 -3.79
N LYS A 43 22.90 30.03 -4.15
CA LYS A 43 21.79 29.71 -3.23
C LYS A 43 22.27 28.66 -2.23
N THR A 44 21.94 28.87 -0.95
CA THR A 44 22.18 27.90 0.11
C THR A 44 21.18 26.77 0.00
N GLU A 45 21.68 25.53 -0.05
CA GLU A 45 20.90 24.31 -0.05
C GLU A 45 21.21 23.49 1.21
N TYR A 46 20.20 22.74 1.66
CA TYR A 46 20.26 21.92 2.85
C TYR A 46 20.46 20.45 2.46
N ALA A 47 21.35 19.77 3.18
CA ALA A 47 21.53 18.34 3.06
C ALA A 47 21.77 17.70 4.43
N MET A 48 21.12 16.56 4.65
CA MET A 48 21.49 15.66 5.72
C MET A 48 22.75 14.91 5.33
N VAL A 49 23.84 15.11 6.07
CA VAL A 49 25.09 14.40 5.84
C VAL A 49 25.09 13.15 6.70
N ALA A 50 25.21 11.98 6.06
CA ALA A 50 25.17 10.67 6.68
C ALA A 50 26.53 9.96 6.54
N GLY A 51 27.05 9.43 7.65
CA GLY A 51 28.34 8.74 7.68
C GLY A 51 28.21 7.25 7.36
N VAL A 52 28.86 6.78 6.29
CA VAL A 52 28.91 5.36 5.90
C VAL A 52 30.35 4.85 5.87
N ASN A 53 30.56 3.58 6.16
CA ASN A 53 31.89 2.96 6.10
C ASN A 53 32.36 2.78 4.66
N ASN A 54 31.46 2.35 3.78
CA ASN A 54 31.71 2.10 2.36
C ASN A 54 30.39 2.17 1.55
N ALA A 55 30.49 2.06 0.23
CA ALA A 55 29.32 2.03 -0.65
C ALA A 55 28.50 0.74 -0.51
N ASP A 56 29.10 -0.37 -0.07
CA ASP A 56 28.43 -1.67 0.02
C ASP A 56 27.38 -1.73 1.12
N GLN A 57 27.57 -1.00 2.24
CA GLN A 57 26.53 -0.83 3.25
C GLN A 57 25.23 -0.28 2.64
N LEU A 58 25.35 0.68 1.71
CA LEU A 58 24.21 1.28 1.05
C LEU A 58 23.55 0.33 0.05
N ARG A 59 24.29 -0.59 -0.58
CA ARG A 59 23.73 -1.54 -1.56
C ARG A 59 22.67 -2.46 -0.98
N ASN A 60 22.77 -2.79 0.31
CA ASN A 60 21.81 -3.68 0.97
C ASN A 60 20.47 -3.02 1.27
N VAL A 61 20.44 -1.68 1.39
CA VAL A 61 19.26 -0.91 1.81
C VAL A 61 18.73 0.03 0.73
N MET A 62 19.55 0.40 -0.25
CA MET A 62 19.16 1.29 -1.35
C MET A 62 18.84 0.51 -2.64
N HIS A 63 17.65 0.74 -3.17
CA HIS A 63 17.25 0.30 -4.52
C HIS A 63 17.79 1.23 -5.60
N THR A 64 19.12 1.42 -5.65
CA THR A 64 19.79 2.19 -6.70
C THR A 64 21.07 1.49 -7.13
N ASP A 65 21.43 1.64 -8.40
CA ASP A 65 22.68 1.12 -8.92
C ASP A 65 23.85 1.98 -8.43
N LEU A 66 24.59 1.45 -7.46
CA LEU A 66 25.79 2.05 -6.89
C LEU A 66 27.09 1.60 -7.59
N ASP A 67 27.02 1.00 -8.78
CA ASP A 67 28.23 0.60 -9.50
C ASP A 67 29.12 1.79 -9.83
N GLY A 68 30.42 1.61 -9.61
CA GLY A 68 31.44 2.67 -9.70
C GLY A 68 31.46 3.66 -8.52
N VAL A 69 30.57 3.52 -7.53
CA VAL A 69 30.55 4.42 -6.37
C VAL A 69 31.59 4.01 -5.35
N ASN A 70 32.48 4.95 -5.00
CA ASN A 70 33.47 4.76 -3.94
C ASN A 70 33.35 5.87 -2.91
N ILE A 71 33.10 5.52 -1.65
CA ILE A 71 32.96 6.46 -0.54
C ILE A 71 34.24 6.43 0.31
N ASN A 72 35.05 7.46 0.15
CA ASN A 72 36.31 7.67 0.86
C ASN A 72 36.31 9.08 1.49
N LYS A 73 37.45 9.54 2.02
CA LYS A 73 37.54 10.85 2.68
C LYS A 73 37.31 12.01 1.72
N ASP A 74 37.66 11.90 0.45
CA ASP A 74 37.54 12.98 -0.53
C ASP A 74 36.26 12.90 -1.38
N SER A 75 35.42 11.89 -1.17
CA SER A 75 34.21 11.68 -1.97
C SER A 75 32.91 11.81 -1.18
N VAL A 76 31.88 12.24 -1.90
CA VAL A 76 30.50 12.33 -1.41
C VAL A 76 29.56 11.77 -2.46
N LEU A 77 28.56 11.03 -2.01
CA LEU A 77 27.44 10.61 -2.85
C LEU A 77 26.26 11.55 -2.60
N LEU A 78 25.75 12.15 -3.67
CA LEU A 78 24.56 13.00 -3.66
C LEU A 78 23.50 12.45 -4.63
N PRO A 79 22.21 12.78 -4.40
CA PRO A 79 21.18 12.45 -5.37
C PRO A 79 21.45 13.24 -6.64
N LYS A 80 21.08 12.70 -7.80
CA LYS A 80 21.29 13.37 -9.08
C LYS A 80 20.46 14.65 -9.22
N PHE A 81 19.28 14.67 -8.61
CA PHE A 81 18.30 15.75 -8.70
C PHE A 81 17.99 16.29 -7.32
N ASN A 82 17.72 17.59 -7.24
CA ASN A 82 17.22 18.23 -6.03
C ASN A 82 15.72 17.93 -5.84
N ASP A 83 15.27 17.94 -4.59
CA ASP A 83 13.84 17.76 -4.26
C ASP A 83 13.00 18.98 -4.66
N GLU A 84 13.61 20.18 -4.62
CA GLU A 84 13.00 21.44 -5.06
C GLU A 84 13.09 21.60 -6.59
N GLY A 85 12.21 20.90 -7.31
CA GLY A 85 11.97 21.14 -8.74
C GLY A 85 12.52 20.07 -9.69
N GLY A 86 13.19 19.04 -9.18
CA GLY A 86 13.71 17.94 -10.01
C GLY A 86 14.83 18.38 -10.96
N GLU A 87 15.46 19.52 -10.69
CA GLU A 87 16.61 19.99 -11.45
C GLU A 87 17.87 19.26 -10.96
N PRO A 88 18.82 18.93 -11.86
CA PRO A 88 20.10 18.40 -11.43
C PRO A 88 20.84 19.43 -10.57
N PHE A 89 21.63 18.97 -9.59
CA PHE A 89 22.45 19.88 -8.80
C PHE A 89 23.44 20.62 -9.69
N ASP A 90 23.25 21.93 -9.81
CA ASP A 90 24.20 22.82 -10.46
C ASP A 90 25.31 23.13 -9.45
N LEU A 91 26.36 22.30 -9.39
CA LEU A 91 27.53 22.55 -8.54
C LEU A 91 28.63 23.24 -9.36
N LYS A 92 29.31 24.24 -8.77
CA LYS A 92 30.51 24.81 -9.39
C LYS A 92 31.53 23.68 -9.57
N LYS A 93 32.11 23.53 -10.77
CA LYS A 93 33.22 22.61 -11.02
C LYS A 93 34.31 22.83 -9.96
N GLY A 94 34.56 21.82 -9.14
CA GLY A 94 35.53 21.91 -8.04
C GLY A 94 35.03 21.22 -6.77
N ASN A 95 35.62 21.61 -5.64
CA ASN A 95 35.33 21.00 -4.35
C ASN A 95 33.96 21.44 -3.81
N LEU A 96 33.18 20.50 -3.29
CA LEU A 96 31.96 20.82 -2.55
C LEU A 96 32.32 21.09 -1.09
N SER A 97 31.97 22.28 -0.60
CA SER A 97 32.14 22.63 0.80
C SER A 97 30.79 22.57 1.52
N LEU A 98 30.67 21.61 2.43
CA LEU A 98 29.55 21.44 3.35
C LEU A 98 29.88 22.18 4.64
N GLN A 99 29.04 23.12 5.04
CA GLN A 99 29.17 23.86 6.29
C GLN A 99 28.09 23.37 7.26
N ALA A 100 28.46 23.12 8.52
CA ALA A 100 27.47 22.77 9.53
C ALA A 100 26.38 23.84 9.56
N TYR A 101 25.13 23.41 9.41
CA TYR A 101 24.01 24.32 9.61
C TYR A 101 23.83 24.52 11.11
N VAL A 102 23.49 25.73 11.54
CA VAL A 102 23.15 26.03 12.93
C VAL A 102 22.06 27.09 12.89
N GLU A 103 20.91 26.79 13.45
CA GLU A 103 19.87 27.79 13.62
C GLU A 103 20.07 28.50 14.96
N LYS A 104 20.41 29.79 14.91
CA LYS A 104 20.54 30.61 16.12
C LYS A 104 19.16 31.01 16.62
N TYR A 105 18.59 30.25 17.55
CA TYR A 105 17.46 30.74 18.33
C TYR A 105 17.94 31.80 19.32
N SER A 106 17.35 33.00 19.24
CA SER A 106 17.48 33.98 20.32
C SER A 106 16.69 33.43 21.51
N SER A 107 17.36 33.16 22.62
CA SER A 107 16.74 32.66 23.86
C SER A 107 15.66 33.65 24.33
N GLY A 108 14.39 33.33 24.13
CA GLY A 108 13.28 34.17 24.62
C GLY A 108 11.90 33.91 24.00
N GLU A 109 11.80 33.37 22.79
CA GLU A 109 10.49 33.04 22.19
C GLU A 109 10.13 31.59 22.48
N THR A 110 9.33 31.40 23.53
CA THR A 110 8.62 30.14 23.77
C THR A 110 7.33 30.21 22.96
N ASP A 111 7.21 29.41 21.90
CA ASP A 111 5.93 29.25 21.23
C ASP A 111 4.96 28.55 22.21
N SER A 112 3.81 29.18 22.44
CA SER A 112 2.80 28.88 23.47
C SER A 112 2.21 27.46 23.43
N ASN A 113 2.60 26.65 22.46
CA ASN A 113 2.01 25.35 22.16
C ASN A 113 2.84 24.14 22.62
N ASN A 114 3.92 24.33 23.39
CA ASN A 114 4.76 23.21 23.87
C ASN A 114 5.27 22.30 22.72
N ILE A 115 5.42 22.87 21.52
CA ILE A 115 5.95 22.15 20.36
C ILE A 115 7.47 22.16 20.51
N THR A 116 8.03 21.00 20.83
CA THR A 116 9.49 20.78 20.83
C THR A 116 10.05 21.20 19.47
N PRO A 117 11.12 22.00 19.43
CA PRO A 117 11.71 22.46 18.18
C PRO A 117 12.15 21.27 17.29
N PHE A 118 11.95 21.45 16.00
CA PHE A 118 12.14 20.46 14.93
C PHE A 118 13.55 19.82 15.00
N THR A 119 13.62 18.49 15.16
CA THR A 119 14.85 17.71 15.40
C THR A 119 15.80 17.55 14.20
N GLY A 120 15.54 18.26 13.09
CA GLY A 120 16.48 18.46 11.98
C GLY A 120 17.46 19.61 12.20
N MET A 121 17.32 20.36 13.29
CA MET A 121 18.14 21.53 13.59
C MET A 121 19.36 21.13 14.43
N ASN A 122 20.55 21.51 13.99
CA ASN A 122 21.76 21.35 14.80
C ASN A 122 21.75 22.41 15.91
N THR A 123 21.42 21.97 17.11
CA THR A 123 21.45 22.77 18.35
C THR A 123 22.77 22.63 19.11
N ASP A 124 23.69 21.81 18.60
CA ASP A 124 25.00 21.55 19.22
C ASP A 124 26.03 22.57 18.73
N SER A 125 26.34 23.53 19.60
CA SER A 125 27.33 24.58 19.36
C SER A 125 28.72 24.06 18.97
N SER A 126 29.04 22.78 19.25
CA SER A 126 30.34 22.18 18.93
C SER A 126 30.57 21.91 17.44
N ASN A 127 29.53 22.02 16.62
CA ASN A 127 29.64 21.92 15.17
C ASN A 127 29.64 23.28 14.45
N ASN A 128 29.45 24.41 15.16
CA ASN A 128 29.10 25.70 14.55
C ASN A 128 30.07 26.24 13.48
N ASP A 129 31.36 25.91 13.59
CA ASP A 129 32.39 26.40 12.68
C ASP A 129 33.00 25.28 11.81
N LYS A 130 32.41 24.08 11.83
CA LYS A 130 32.96 22.92 11.11
C LYS A 130 32.52 22.92 9.66
N SER A 131 33.48 22.72 8.76
CA SER A 131 33.23 22.56 7.34
C SER A 131 33.98 21.36 6.78
N ILE A 132 33.35 20.63 5.89
CA ILE A 132 33.96 19.52 5.16
C ILE A 132 34.05 19.92 3.70
N THR A 133 35.25 19.79 3.14
CA THR A 133 35.48 20.00 1.72
C THR A 133 35.78 18.67 1.07
N VAL A 134 34.90 18.21 0.18
CA VAL A 134 35.07 17.00 -0.62
C VAL A 134 35.38 17.35 -2.07
N LYS A 135 36.28 16.60 -2.69
CA LYS A 135 36.80 16.88 -4.03
C LYS A 135 36.05 16.11 -5.12
N GLN A 136 35.48 14.96 -4.77
CA GLN A 136 34.81 14.06 -5.70
C GLN A 136 33.33 13.95 -5.36
N VAL A 137 32.49 14.69 -6.09
CA VAL A 137 31.03 14.55 -5.98
C VAL A 137 30.56 13.50 -6.97
N GLN A 138 29.91 12.46 -6.47
CA GLN A 138 29.32 11.39 -7.25
C GLN A 138 27.80 11.51 -7.20
N PHE A 139 27.16 11.39 -8.35
CA PHE A 139 25.71 11.52 -8.48
C PHE A 139 25.08 10.20 -8.89
N LYS A 140 24.09 9.75 -8.14
CA LYS A 140 23.25 8.61 -8.51
C LYS A 140 21.78 8.96 -8.38
N THR A 141 20.94 8.29 -9.16
CA THR A 141 19.50 8.50 -9.13
C THR A 141 18.91 7.70 -7.97
N TYR A 142 18.53 8.39 -6.90
CA TYR A 142 17.74 7.83 -5.82
C TYR A 142 16.76 8.88 -5.30
N ARG A 143 15.59 8.43 -4.80
CA ARG A 143 14.60 9.30 -4.18
C ARG A 143 15.15 9.92 -2.90
N ASN A 144 14.73 11.12 -2.53
CA ASN A 144 15.12 11.73 -1.26
C ASN A 144 14.84 10.76 -0.08
N ILE A 145 15.80 10.70 0.83
CA ILE A 145 15.88 9.77 1.98
C ILE A 145 15.87 10.58 3.29
N GLY A 146 15.84 11.91 3.24
CA GLY A 146 15.80 12.76 4.42
C GLY A 146 14.38 12.91 4.97
N VAL A 147 14.23 12.83 6.30
CA VAL A 147 12.95 13.11 6.97
C VAL A 147 12.76 14.61 7.17
N TYR A 148 13.86 15.32 7.42
CA TYR A 148 13.89 16.75 7.75
C TYR A 148 14.76 17.59 6.80
N SER A 149 15.17 16.99 5.69
CA SER A 149 16.04 17.62 4.70
C SER A 149 15.63 17.23 3.31
N ASN A 150 15.71 18.19 2.40
CA ASN A 150 15.39 17.97 1.00
C ASN A 150 16.41 17.04 0.32
N ASN A 151 17.62 16.88 0.88
CA ASN A 151 18.67 16.06 0.27
C ASN A 151 19.43 15.26 1.32
N THR A 152 19.94 14.08 0.95
CA THR A 152 20.84 13.28 1.79
C THR A 152 22.15 13.05 1.08
N ALA A 153 23.26 13.46 1.71
CA ALA A 153 24.62 13.28 1.23
C ALA A 153 25.31 12.18 2.04
N PHE A 154 25.91 11.19 1.38
CA PHE A 154 26.67 10.15 2.08
C PHE A 154 28.17 10.44 2.01
N VAL A 155 28.82 10.48 3.17
CA VAL A 155 30.26 10.71 3.34
C VAL A 155 30.89 9.58 4.15
N SER A 156 32.22 9.49 4.14
CA SER A 156 32.92 8.52 5.00
C SER A 156 32.62 8.74 6.49
N LYS A 157 32.29 7.66 7.21
CA LYS A 157 32.10 7.64 8.67
C LYS A 157 33.32 8.16 9.44
N SER A 158 34.51 8.15 8.82
CA SER A 158 35.72 8.73 9.41
C SER A 158 35.61 10.23 9.76
N TYR A 159 34.72 10.97 9.08
CA TYR A 159 34.40 12.35 9.44
C TYR A 159 33.70 12.45 10.79
N PHE A 160 32.80 11.52 11.11
CA PHE A 160 32.06 11.51 12.39
C PHE A 160 32.90 11.02 13.56
N ASN A 161 33.96 10.25 13.31
CA ASN A 161 34.83 9.76 14.39
C ASN A 161 35.79 10.85 14.89
N ASN A 162 36.23 11.76 14.00
CA ASN A 162 37.33 12.68 14.29
C ASN A 162 36.95 14.17 14.16
N TYR A 163 35.90 14.49 13.41
CA TYR A 163 35.61 15.88 13.01
C TYR A 163 34.18 16.30 13.35
N LEU A 164 33.16 15.63 12.81
CA LEU A 164 31.75 15.94 13.07
C LEU A 164 31.24 15.18 14.30
N LYS A 165 30.36 15.82 15.07
CA LYS A 165 29.51 15.09 16.03
C LYS A 165 28.13 14.84 15.42
N PRO A 166 27.60 13.60 15.46
CA PRO A 166 26.25 13.34 14.99
C PRO A 166 25.23 14.01 15.92
N THR A 167 24.28 14.74 15.34
CA THR A 167 23.16 15.34 16.08
C THR A 167 21.94 14.44 16.09
N THR A 168 21.89 13.48 15.17
CA THR A 168 20.80 12.51 14.99
C THR A 168 21.34 11.26 14.31
N HIS A 169 20.57 10.18 14.35
CA HIS A 169 20.88 8.97 13.61
C HIS A 169 19.77 8.66 12.61
N MET A 170 20.17 8.06 11.49
CA MET A 170 19.26 7.56 10.47
C MET A 170 19.40 6.06 10.35
N LEU A 171 18.30 5.35 10.51
CA LEU A 171 18.19 3.93 10.25
C LEU A 171 17.53 3.72 8.89
N LEU A 172 18.29 3.19 7.94
CA LEU A 172 17.83 2.85 6.61
C LEU A 172 17.42 1.38 6.57
N ILE A 173 16.29 1.08 5.97
CA ILE A 173 15.68 -0.24 6.01
C ILE A 173 15.26 -0.65 4.59
N SER A 174 15.60 -1.88 4.22
CA SER A 174 15.00 -2.58 3.08
C SER A 174 14.06 -3.68 3.57
N VAL A 175 12.92 -3.81 2.88
CA VAL A 175 11.90 -4.80 3.19
C VAL A 175 11.84 -5.88 2.11
N ASP A 176 11.42 -7.06 2.52
CA ASP A 176 11.08 -8.18 1.66
C ASP A 176 9.57 -8.40 1.71
N SER A 177 8.88 -7.87 0.69
CA SER A 177 7.42 -7.95 0.58
C SER A 177 6.89 -9.37 0.33
N SER A 178 7.77 -10.37 0.10
CA SER A 178 7.35 -11.77 -0.01
C SER A 178 7.09 -12.43 1.35
N LYS A 179 7.63 -11.87 2.43
CA LYS A 179 7.59 -12.47 3.77
C LYS A 179 6.51 -11.90 4.68
N ALA A 180 6.07 -10.67 4.44
CA ALA A 180 5.02 -10.01 5.22
C ALA A 180 4.31 -8.91 4.41
N ASN A 181 3.06 -8.62 4.78
CA ASN A 181 2.27 -7.54 4.17
C ASN A 181 2.84 -6.16 4.57
N LEU A 182 2.82 -5.21 3.65
CA LEU A 182 3.38 -3.86 3.84
C LEU A 182 2.66 -3.07 4.95
N ILE A 183 1.35 -3.25 5.09
CA ILE A 183 0.53 -2.64 6.15
C ILE A 183 0.99 -3.15 7.52
N ASP A 184 1.23 -4.45 7.66
CA ASP A 184 1.69 -5.04 8.92
C ASP A 184 3.10 -4.58 9.27
N ILE A 185 4.00 -4.53 8.29
CA ILE A 185 5.35 -3.99 8.47
C ILE A 185 5.27 -2.52 8.95
N ALA A 186 4.50 -1.68 8.26
CA ALA A 186 4.34 -0.27 8.62
C ALA A 186 3.78 -0.09 10.03
N LYS A 187 2.73 -0.85 10.40
CA LYS A 187 2.13 -0.82 11.74
C LYS A 187 3.11 -1.28 12.81
N ASN A 188 3.82 -2.38 12.58
CA ASN A 188 4.78 -2.91 13.55
C ASN A 188 5.94 -1.93 13.79
N ILE A 189 6.46 -1.31 12.74
CA ILE A 189 7.48 -0.27 12.86
C ILE A 189 6.91 0.93 13.62
N GLN A 190 5.70 1.39 13.27
CA GLN A 190 5.06 2.50 13.96
C GLN A 190 4.89 2.22 15.46
N ASN A 191 4.46 1.01 15.84
CA ASN A 191 4.31 0.58 17.23
C ASN A 191 5.63 0.54 18.00
N VAL A 192 6.72 0.10 17.36
CA VAL A 192 8.05 0.14 17.99
C VAL A 192 8.51 1.58 18.14
N THR A 193 8.41 2.39 17.07
CA THR A 193 8.90 3.79 17.08
C THR A 193 8.10 4.72 17.99
N SER A 194 6.81 4.46 18.23
CA SER A 194 5.97 5.30 19.09
C SER A 194 6.42 5.30 20.55
N SER A 195 7.19 4.29 20.96
CA SER A 195 7.79 4.22 22.31
C SER A 195 9.05 5.07 22.45
N TYR A 196 9.59 5.60 21.34
CA TYR A 196 10.82 6.40 21.33
C TYR A 196 10.49 7.87 21.04
N ALA A 197 10.83 8.75 21.99
CA ALA A 197 10.68 10.19 21.81
C ALA A 197 11.64 10.71 20.71
N GLU A 198 11.24 11.75 19.98
CA GLU A 198 12.05 12.39 18.94
C GLU A 198 12.46 11.46 17.78
N VAL A 199 11.65 10.44 17.49
CA VAL A 199 11.85 9.51 16.37
C VAL A 199 10.71 9.65 15.36
N MET A 200 11.05 9.80 14.08
CA MET A 200 10.10 9.74 12.96
C MET A 200 10.44 8.60 12.02
N ALA A 201 9.42 7.85 11.62
CA ALA A 201 9.49 6.85 10.57
C ALA A 201 8.76 7.35 9.32
N THR A 202 9.40 7.23 8.15
CA THR A 202 8.85 7.58 6.85
C THR A 202 9.37 6.62 5.77
N GLY A 203 8.86 6.71 4.54
CA GLY A 203 9.36 5.91 3.42
C GLY A 203 8.25 5.44 2.48
N SER A 204 8.64 4.76 1.40
CA SER A 204 7.71 4.30 0.35
C SER A 204 6.76 3.24 0.87
N VAL A 205 7.17 2.46 1.88
CA VAL A 205 6.29 1.44 2.47
C VAL A 205 5.14 2.09 3.23
N PHE A 206 5.37 3.17 3.98
CA PHE A 206 4.30 3.90 4.65
C PHE A 206 3.32 4.53 3.66
N GLU A 207 3.83 5.12 2.58
CA GLU A 207 3.00 5.67 1.50
C GLU A 207 2.16 4.58 0.83
N ARG A 208 2.79 3.46 0.46
CA ARG A 208 2.11 2.32 -0.16
C ARG A 208 1.08 1.70 0.76
N ALA A 209 1.41 1.46 2.03
CA ALA A 209 0.49 0.92 3.03
C ALA A 209 -0.74 1.81 3.22
N LYS A 210 -0.57 3.14 3.18
CA LYS A 210 -1.69 4.09 3.24
C LYS A 210 -2.64 3.95 2.04
N TRP A 211 -2.09 3.87 0.84
CA TRP A 211 -2.89 3.67 -0.38
C TRP A 211 -3.54 2.28 -0.44
N GLU A 212 -2.80 1.24 -0.07
CA GLU A 212 -3.30 -0.15 0.03
C GLU A 212 -4.49 -0.22 1.00
N SER A 213 -4.33 0.34 2.21
CA SER A 213 -5.43 0.39 3.18
C SER A 213 -6.65 1.17 2.69
N ALA A 214 -6.46 2.23 1.90
CA ALA A 214 -7.57 2.98 1.31
C ALA A 214 -8.29 2.16 0.22
N ILE A 215 -7.53 1.46 -0.62
CA ILE A 215 -8.07 0.56 -1.65
C ILE A 215 -8.84 -0.58 -1.00
N ASP A 216 -8.30 -1.21 0.05
CA ASP A 216 -8.98 -2.28 0.78
C ASP A 216 -10.30 -1.82 1.40
N ALA A 217 -10.31 -0.63 2.01
CA ALA A 217 -11.53 -0.05 2.55
C ALA A 217 -12.59 0.21 1.46
N MET A 218 -12.17 0.76 0.32
CA MET A 218 -13.06 0.97 -0.83
C MET A 218 -13.58 -0.36 -1.39
N MET A 219 -12.72 -1.39 -1.51
CA MET A 219 -13.12 -2.72 -1.94
C MET A 219 -14.12 -3.35 -0.97
N MET A 220 -13.92 -3.20 0.34
CA MET A 220 -14.84 -3.72 1.34
C MET A 220 -16.24 -3.10 1.21
N VAL A 221 -16.33 -1.79 0.96
CA VAL A 221 -17.61 -1.10 0.71
C VAL A 221 -18.25 -1.60 -0.58
N LEU A 222 -17.49 -1.73 -1.67
CA LEU A 222 -18.01 -2.25 -2.94
C LEU A 222 -18.51 -3.69 -2.83
N VAL A 223 -17.78 -4.57 -2.15
CA VAL A 223 -18.21 -5.94 -1.86
C VAL A 223 -19.49 -5.95 -1.04
N GLY A 224 -19.60 -5.06 -0.04
CA GLY A 224 -20.83 -4.87 0.72
C GLY A 224 -22.02 -4.47 -0.15
N LEU A 225 -21.83 -3.52 -1.08
CA LEU A 225 -22.87 -3.11 -2.02
C LEU A 225 -23.28 -4.24 -2.96
N ILE A 226 -22.31 -5.02 -3.47
CA ILE A 226 -22.58 -6.21 -4.30
C ILE A 226 -23.39 -7.24 -3.50
N ALA A 227 -23.05 -7.48 -2.23
CA ALA A 227 -23.81 -8.40 -1.39
C ALA A 227 -25.28 -7.97 -1.25
N VAL A 228 -25.54 -6.68 -1.05
CA VAL A 228 -26.91 -6.13 -1.01
C VAL A 228 -27.62 -6.30 -2.35
N ALA A 229 -26.95 -6.01 -3.47
CA ALA A 229 -27.51 -6.19 -4.81
C ALA A 229 -27.90 -7.65 -5.08
N VAL A 230 -27.05 -8.61 -4.65
CA VAL A 230 -27.34 -10.05 -4.75
C VAL A 230 -28.58 -10.42 -3.92
N VAL A 231 -28.71 -9.90 -2.71
CA VAL A 231 -29.91 -10.15 -1.87
C VAL A 231 -31.19 -9.64 -2.57
N ILE A 232 -31.15 -8.41 -3.11
CA ILE A 232 -32.29 -7.85 -3.86
C ILE A 232 -32.64 -8.71 -5.07
N ALA A 233 -31.62 -9.15 -5.83
CA ALA A 233 -31.82 -10.02 -6.98
C ALA A 233 -32.45 -11.37 -6.58
N LEU A 234 -31.99 -11.99 -5.49
CA LEU A 234 -32.53 -13.26 -5.00
C LEU A 234 -34.00 -13.15 -4.55
N ILE A 235 -34.37 -12.03 -3.93
CA ILE A 235 -35.76 -11.73 -3.58
C ILE A 235 -36.61 -11.59 -4.85
N GLY A 236 -36.10 -10.88 -5.86
CA GLY A 236 -36.76 -10.75 -7.17
C GLY A 236 -37.02 -12.11 -7.81
N VAL A 237 -36.00 -12.98 -7.88
CA VAL A 237 -36.13 -14.34 -8.42
C VAL A 237 -37.14 -15.16 -7.62
N ALA A 238 -37.11 -15.09 -6.28
CA ALA A 238 -38.06 -15.82 -5.44
C ALA A 238 -39.50 -15.38 -5.69
N ASN A 239 -39.72 -14.08 -5.94
CA ASN A 239 -41.04 -13.53 -6.27
C ASN A 239 -41.53 -14.01 -7.63
N THR A 240 -40.67 -13.97 -8.65
CA THR A 240 -41.00 -14.48 -10.00
C THR A 240 -41.31 -15.98 -9.98
N LEU A 241 -40.50 -16.78 -9.28
CA LEU A 241 -40.74 -18.22 -9.13
C LEU A 241 -42.01 -18.50 -8.33
N SER A 242 -42.31 -17.71 -7.31
CA SER A 242 -43.56 -17.84 -6.56
C SER A 242 -44.78 -17.61 -7.44
N LEU A 243 -44.74 -16.62 -8.34
CA LEU A 243 -45.81 -16.38 -9.31
C LEU A 243 -45.94 -17.55 -10.30
N SER A 244 -44.83 -17.99 -10.89
CA SER A 244 -44.82 -19.12 -11.83
C SER A 244 -45.34 -20.41 -11.19
N VAL A 245 -45.04 -20.64 -9.90
CA VAL A 245 -45.59 -21.75 -9.13
C VAL A 245 -47.11 -21.65 -9.04
N ILE A 246 -47.69 -20.48 -8.75
CA ILE A 246 -49.14 -20.32 -8.63
C ILE A 246 -49.83 -20.66 -9.94
N GLU A 247 -49.33 -20.14 -11.07
CA GLU A 247 -49.84 -20.42 -12.41
C GLU A 247 -49.77 -21.92 -12.75
N ARG A 248 -48.62 -22.56 -12.48
CA ARG A 248 -48.42 -24.00 -12.71
C ARG A 248 -49.06 -24.91 -11.68
N THR A 249 -49.59 -24.40 -10.56
CA THR A 249 -50.29 -25.26 -9.58
C THR A 249 -51.58 -25.83 -10.18
N LYS A 250 -52.24 -25.08 -11.08
CA LYS A 250 -53.42 -25.54 -11.84
C LYS A 250 -53.08 -26.68 -12.80
N GLU A 251 -51.96 -26.57 -13.52
CA GLU A 251 -51.44 -27.64 -14.40
C GLU A 251 -50.88 -28.83 -13.61
N SER A 252 -50.23 -28.57 -12.47
CA SER A 252 -49.71 -29.62 -11.59
C SER A 252 -50.82 -30.38 -10.87
N ALA A 253 -51.99 -29.77 -10.65
CA ALA A 253 -53.17 -30.43 -10.09
C ALA A 253 -53.77 -31.43 -11.10
N THR A 254 -53.87 -31.07 -12.38
CA THR A 254 -54.31 -31.99 -13.44
C THR A 254 -53.28 -33.10 -13.68
N LEU A 255 -51.98 -32.79 -13.71
CA LEU A 255 -50.93 -33.81 -13.82
C LEU A 255 -50.83 -34.72 -12.58
N ARG A 256 -51.15 -34.23 -11.39
CA ARG A 256 -51.28 -35.06 -10.17
C ARG A 256 -52.46 -36.02 -10.25
N ALA A 257 -53.57 -35.63 -10.89
CA ALA A 257 -54.69 -36.54 -11.15
C ALA A 257 -54.29 -37.71 -12.08
N ILE A 258 -53.20 -37.54 -12.85
CA ILE A 258 -52.64 -38.56 -13.76
C ILE A 258 -51.39 -39.25 -13.13
N GLY A 259 -51.03 -38.93 -11.88
CA GLY A 259 -50.03 -39.67 -11.09
C GLY A 259 -48.68 -38.97 -10.82
N MET A 260 -48.53 -37.67 -11.12
CA MET A 260 -47.27 -36.95 -10.85
C MET A 260 -46.99 -36.80 -9.34
N THR A 261 -45.77 -37.11 -8.91
CA THR A 261 -45.37 -37.05 -7.49
C THR A 261 -44.89 -35.66 -7.06
N ARG A 262 -45.01 -35.33 -5.76
CA ARG A 262 -44.53 -34.06 -5.17
C ARG A 262 -43.03 -33.80 -5.40
N GLY A 263 -42.23 -34.87 -5.52
CA GLY A 263 -40.80 -34.78 -5.82
C GLY A 263 -40.49 -34.35 -7.25
N GLN A 264 -41.31 -34.77 -8.23
CA GLN A 264 -41.14 -34.37 -9.64
C GLN A 264 -41.42 -32.88 -9.84
N VAL A 265 -42.38 -32.32 -9.10
CA VAL A 265 -42.67 -30.87 -9.10
C VAL A 265 -41.47 -30.08 -8.59
N ARG A 266 -40.88 -30.48 -7.46
CA ARG A 266 -39.67 -29.84 -6.91
C ARG A 266 -38.48 -29.93 -7.86
N ARG A 267 -38.27 -31.09 -8.50
CA ARG A 267 -37.17 -31.29 -9.44
C ARG A 267 -37.32 -30.43 -10.70
N SER A 268 -38.54 -30.26 -11.21
CA SER A 268 -38.81 -29.38 -12.34
C SER A 268 -38.47 -27.91 -12.03
N LEU A 269 -38.91 -27.42 -10.86
CA LEU A 269 -38.60 -26.06 -10.40
C LEU A 269 -37.10 -25.84 -10.20
N ALA A 270 -36.39 -26.82 -9.63
CA ALA A 270 -34.94 -26.76 -9.47
C ALA A 270 -34.20 -26.74 -10.81
N LEU A 271 -34.66 -27.50 -11.80
CA LEU A 271 -34.08 -27.50 -13.15
C LEU A 271 -34.30 -26.17 -13.87
N GLU A 272 -35.49 -25.57 -13.74
CA GLU A 272 -35.79 -24.27 -14.31
C GLU A 272 -34.92 -23.17 -13.68
N ALA A 273 -34.80 -23.16 -12.35
CA ALA A 273 -33.89 -22.26 -11.64
C ALA A 273 -32.42 -22.46 -12.07
N ALA A 274 -31.99 -23.70 -12.27
CA ALA A 274 -30.63 -24.01 -12.73
C ALA A 274 -30.36 -23.53 -14.16
N LEU A 275 -31.32 -23.67 -15.08
CA LEU A 275 -31.19 -23.20 -16.47
C LEU A 275 -31.14 -21.66 -16.55
N ILE A 276 -31.96 -20.97 -15.75
CA ILE A 276 -31.93 -19.51 -15.65
C ILE A 276 -30.59 -19.05 -15.06
N SER A 277 -30.12 -19.72 -14.00
CA SER A 277 -28.83 -19.44 -13.38
C SER A 277 -27.67 -19.63 -14.37
N LEU A 278 -27.69 -20.70 -15.16
CA LEU A 278 -26.66 -20.97 -16.15
C LEU A 278 -26.57 -19.85 -17.20
N THR A 279 -27.71 -19.47 -17.79
CA THR A 279 -27.75 -18.42 -18.82
C THR A 279 -27.36 -17.05 -18.25
N SER A 280 -27.80 -16.76 -17.02
CA SER A 280 -27.46 -15.52 -16.30
C SER A 280 -25.99 -15.46 -15.89
N THR A 281 -25.41 -16.59 -15.47
CA THR A 281 -23.98 -16.69 -15.11
C THR A 281 -23.11 -16.49 -16.34
N VAL A 282 -23.43 -17.15 -17.45
CA VAL A 282 -22.66 -17.00 -18.71
C VAL A 282 -22.71 -15.55 -19.20
N SER A 283 -23.90 -14.97 -19.29
CA SER A 283 -24.05 -13.57 -19.73
C SER A 283 -23.42 -12.58 -18.74
N GLY A 284 -23.59 -12.80 -17.44
CA GLY A 284 -23.00 -11.98 -16.38
C GLY A 284 -21.47 -12.02 -16.37
N LEU A 285 -20.85 -13.19 -16.58
CA LEU A 285 -19.40 -13.32 -16.69
C LEU A 285 -18.88 -12.58 -17.94
N ILE A 286 -19.54 -12.72 -19.09
CA ILE A 286 -19.14 -12.03 -20.32
C ILE A 286 -19.21 -10.50 -20.12
N VAL A 287 -20.36 -10.01 -19.67
CA VAL A 287 -20.61 -8.58 -19.49
C VAL A 287 -19.73 -7.98 -18.38
N GLY A 288 -19.64 -8.66 -17.24
CA GLY A 288 -18.81 -8.24 -16.11
C GLY A 288 -17.33 -8.18 -16.45
N THR A 289 -16.84 -9.14 -17.23
CA THR A 289 -15.44 -9.16 -17.70
C THR A 289 -15.18 -8.05 -18.71
N ALA A 290 -16.10 -7.81 -19.62
CA ALA A 290 -16.00 -6.70 -20.58
C ALA A 290 -15.94 -5.36 -19.86
N PHE A 291 -16.86 -5.09 -18.93
CA PHE A 291 -16.86 -3.85 -18.16
C PHE A 291 -15.66 -3.72 -17.23
N GLY A 292 -15.25 -4.80 -16.57
CA GLY A 292 -14.06 -4.82 -15.72
C GLY A 292 -12.80 -4.49 -16.50
N TRP A 293 -12.65 -5.08 -17.69
CA TRP A 293 -11.52 -4.79 -18.56
C TRP A 293 -11.55 -3.37 -19.12
N ILE A 294 -12.71 -2.90 -19.62
CA ILE A 294 -12.86 -1.52 -20.13
C ILE A 294 -12.57 -0.51 -19.02
N GLY A 295 -13.09 -0.72 -17.80
CA GLY A 295 -12.82 0.15 -16.67
C GLY A 295 -11.33 0.19 -16.30
N SER A 296 -10.68 -0.98 -16.23
CA SER A 296 -9.23 -1.07 -16.00
C SER A 296 -8.43 -0.39 -17.12
N TYR A 297 -8.83 -0.60 -18.38
CA TYR A 297 -8.20 0.04 -19.54
C TYR A 297 -8.31 1.56 -19.49
N MET A 298 -9.49 2.10 -19.19
CA MET A 298 -9.70 3.55 -19.12
C MET A 298 -8.81 4.22 -18.06
N VAL A 299 -8.58 3.56 -16.92
CA VAL A 299 -7.79 4.12 -15.81
C VAL A 299 -6.29 3.90 -16.01
N PHE A 300 -5.88 2.70 -16.43
CA PHE A 300 -4.47 2.28 -16.40
C PHE A 300 -3.77 2.33 -17.76
N SER A 301 -4.48 2.53 -18.88
CA SER A 301 -3.88 2.59 -20.23
C SER A 301 -2.81 3.68 -20.38
N VAL A 302 -2.90 4.76 -19.61
CA VAL A 302 -1.92 5.86 -19.60
C VAL A 302 -0.62 5.46 -18.91
N ILE A 303 -0.68 4.51 -17.96
CA ILE A 303 0.45 4.12 -17.10
C ILE A 303 1.16 2.87 -17.67
N GLY A 304 0.45 2.01 -18.40
CA GLY A 304 1.05 0.84 -19.04
C GLY A 304 0.06 -0.05 -19.79
N LYS A 305 0.55 -1.19 -20.29
CA LYS A 305 -0.30 -2.21 -20.92
C LYS A 305 -1.18 -2.87 -19.85
N VAL A 306 -2.48 -2.86 -20.07
CA VAL A 306 -3.46 -3.55 -19.22
C VAL A 306 -3.64 -4.98 -19.74
N PRO A 307 -3.11 -6.00 -19.04
CA PRO A 307 -3.24 -7.37 -19.50
C PRO A 307 -4.67 -7.87 -19.29
N PHE A 308 -5.19 -8.59 -20.28
CA PHE A 308 -6.45 -9.32 -20.14
C PHE A 308 -6.16 -10.70 -19.53
N VAL A 309 -6.27 -10.79 -18.21
CA VAL A 309 -6.05 -12.05 -17.47
C VAL A 309 -7.39 -12.56 -16.96
N VAL A 310 -7.71 -13.79 -17.33
CA VAL A 310 -8.91 -14.50 -16.87
C VAL A 310 -8.48 -15.64 -15.96
N ASP A 311 -8.88 -15.56 -14.69
CA ASP A 311 -8.72 -16.65 -13.74
C ASP A 311 -9.97 -17.55 -13.75
N TRP A 312 -9.85 -18.69 -14.43
CA TRP A 312 -10.91 -19.68 -14.55
C TRP A 312 -11.33 -20.26 -13.20
N THR A 313 -10.44 -20.25 -12.20
CA THR A 313 -10.74 -20.72 -10.83
C THR A 313 -11.80 -19.81 -10.20
N ILE A 314 -11.61 -18.50 -10.31
CA ILE A 314 -12.57 -17.51 -9.80
C ILE A 314 -13.91 -17.65 -10.52
N TYR A 315 -13.90 -17.85 -11.84
CA TYR A 315 -15.14 -18.03 -12.59
C TYR A 315 -15.89 -19.31 -12.21
N ALA A 316 -15.17 -20.41 -11.98
CA ALA A 316 -15.78 -21.65 -11.52
C ALA A 316 -16.41 -21.48 -10.13
N VAL A 317 -15.73 -20.78 -9.21
CA VAL A 317 -16.26 -20.46 -7.88
C VAL A 317 -17.50 -19.58 -7.98
N LEU A 318 -17.47 -18.52 -8.79
CA LEU A 318 -18.62 -17.64 -9.01
C LEU A 318 -19.81 -18.38 -9.63
N ALA A 319 -19.57 -19.25 -10.61
CA ALA A 319 -20.62 -20.07 -11.21
C ALA A 319 -21.26 -21.04 -10.20
N LEU A 320 -20.44 -21.65 -9.34
CA LEU A 320 -20.94 -22.50 -8.26
C LEU A 320 -21.79 -21.71 -7.26
N ILE A 321 -21.32 -20.52 -6.85
CA ILE A 321 -22.07 -19.64 -5.95
C ILE A 321 -23.41 -19.22 -6.58
N ALA A 322 -23.42 -18.83 -7.86
CA ALA A 322 -24.63 -18.43 -8.58
C ALA A 322 -25.64 -19.59 -8.70
N LEU A 323 -25.15 -20.81 -8.96
CA LEU A 323 -25.99 -22.00 -9.00
C LEU A 323 -26.62 -22.30 -7.62
N LEU A 324 -25.80 -22.29 -6.57
CA LEU A 324 -26.27 -22.51 -5.20
C LEU A 324 -27.29 -21.44 -4.78
N ALA A 325 -27.04 -20.17 -5.12
CA ALA A 325 -27.94 -19.07 -4.80
C ALA A 325 -29.29 -19.20 -5.52
N ALA A 326 -29.29 -19.57 -6.80
CA ALA A 326 -30.52 -19.82 -7.56
C ALA A 326 -31.32 -21.00 -7.01
N LEU A 327 -30.64 -22.10 -6.66
CA LEU A 327 -31.28 -23.24 -6.03
C LEU A 327 -31.89 -22.86 -4.68
N LEU A 328 -31.15 -22.11 -3.83
CA LEU A 328 -31.64 -21.62 -2.54
C LEU A 328 -32.87 -20.72 -2.69
N SER A 329 -32.88 -19.82 -3.67
CA SER A 329 -34.04 -18.97 -3.98
C SER A 329 -35.30 -19.79 -4.34
N SER A 330 -35.13 -20.92 -5.04
CA SER A 330 -36.23 -21.80 -5.45
C SER A 330 -36.85 -22.63 -4.31
N VAL A 331 -36.16 -22.78 -3.16
CA VAL A 331 -36.62 -23.64 -2.05
C VAL A 331 -37.94 -23.14 -1.46
N LEU A 332 -38.07 -21.83 -1.24
CA LEU A 332 -39.25 -21.22 -0.64
C LEU A 332 -40.52 -21.41 -1.53
N PRO A 333 -40.50 -21.07 -2.83
CA PRO A 333 -41.60 -21.37 -3.76
C PRO A 333 -41.90 -22.87 -3.85
N ALA A 334 -40.88 -23.72 -3.97
CA ALA A 334 -41.06 -25.16 -4.12
C ALA A 334 -41.70 -25.79 -2.87
N HIS A 335 -41.44 -25.25 -1.68
CA HIS A 335 -42.09 -25.69 -0.46
C HIS A 335 -43.57 -25.27 -0.41
N ARG A 336 -43.89 -24.04 -0.85
CA ARG A 336 -45.28 -23.55 -0.96
C ARG A 336 -46.10 -24.35 -1.98
N ALA A 337 -45.55 -24.64 -3.16
CA ALA A 337 -46.18 -25.45 -4.22
C ALA A 337 -46.64 -26.86 -3.78
N VAL A 338 -45.92 -27.42 -2.81
CA VAL A 338 -46.18 -28.78 -2.30
C VAL A 338 -47.18 -28.77 -1.15
N LYS A 339 -47.32 -27.66 -0.43
CA LYS A 339 -48.26 -27.50 0.69
C LYS A 339 -49.67 -27.07 0.26
N SER A 340 -49.84 -26.46 -0.92
CA SER A 340 -51.17 -26.12 -1.44
C SER A 340 -51.98 -27.40 -1.70
N SER A 341 -53.03 -27.59 -0.90
CA SER A 341 -53.92 -28.75 -0.95
C SER A 341 -54.71 -28.79 -2.28
N PRO A 342 -54.76 -29.94 -2.99
CA PRO A 342 -55.57 -30.10 -4.19
C PRO A 342 -57.07 -29.82 -3.98
N VAL A 343 -57.55 -29.96 -2.74
CA VAL A 343 -58.99 -29.87 -2.41
C VAL A 343 -59.49 -28.43 -2.38
N VAL A 344 -58.61 -27.44 -2.18
CA VAL A 344 -59.01 -26.02 -2.21
C VAL A 344 -59.11 -25.50 -3.65
N ALA A 345 -58.28 -26.00 -4.55
CA ALA A 345 -58.28 -25.57 -5.95
C ALA A 345 -59.48 -26.08 -6.79
N LEU A 346 -60.21 -27.08 -6.28
CA LEU A 346 -61.44 -27.62 -6.88
C LEU A 346 -62.72 -27.09 -6.20
N ALA A 347 -62.59 -26.30 -5.13
CA ALA A 347 -63.72 -25.78 -4.36
C ALA A 347 -63.97 -24.27 -4.62
N GLU A 348 -63.27 -23.69 -5.59
CA GLU A 348 -63.35 -22.26 -5.94
C GLU A 348 -64.07 -22.03 -7.29
N ASP A 349 -64.93 -22.98 -7.69
CA ASP A 349 -65.95 -22.79 -8.74
C ASP A 349 -67.32 -22.52 -8.12
#